data_AF-A0A835N6X3-F1
#
_entry.id   AF-A0A835N6X3-F1
#
_cell.length_a   1.000
_cell.length_b   1.000
_cell.length_c   1.000
_cell.angle_alpha   90.00
_cell.angle_beta   90.00
_cell.angle_gamma   90.00
#
_symmetry.space_group_name_H-M   'P 1'
#
loop_
_entity.id
_entity.type
_entity.pdbx_description
1 polymer ?
#
loop_
_entity_poly.entity_id
_entity_poly.type
_entity_poly.pdbx_seq_one_letter_code
_entity_poly.pdbx_strand_id
1 'polypeptide(L)' 'MTKRTATKMKVAVDERFTPIKQDTKKGKLRYYPYNINWNYGLHPQSWEDPLFAFN' A
#
# COMPACT_ATOMS: atom_id res chain seq x y z
N MET A 1 -4.51 -2.32 -5.75
CA MET A 1 -5.56 -1.34 -6.04
C MET A 1 -5.94 -1.48 -7.50
N THR A 2 -7.25 -1.61 -7.78
CA THR A 2 -7.75 -1.82 -9.14
C THR A 2 -7.93 -0.49 -9.87
N LYS A 3 -7.80 -0.54 -11.19
CA LYS A 3 -8.05 0.60 -12.08
C LYS A 3 -9.41 1.24 -11.79
N ARG A 4 -9.45 2.58 -11.82
CA ARG A 4 -10.62 3.45 -11.57
C ARG A 4 -11.20 3.34 -10.14
N THR A 5 -10.39 2.99 -9.15
CA THR A 5 -10.80 3.00 -7.73
C THR A 5 -9.95 3.95 -6.89
N ALA A 6 -10.48 4.37 -5.74
CA ALA A 6 -9.80 5.27 -4.79
C ALA A 6 -9.45 4.60 -3.44
N THR A 7 -9.96 3.39 -3.18
CA THR A 7 -9.72 2.67 -1.93
C THR A 7 -8.24 2.32 -1.78
N LYS A 8 -7.57 2.87 -0.76
CA LYS A 8 -6.14 2.62 -0.55
C LYS A 8 -5.92 1.28 0.13
N MET A 9 -5.61 0.24 -0.64
CA MET A 9 -5.26 -1.08 -0.13
C MET A 9 -3.74 -1.22 0.00
N LYS A 10 -3.24 -1.86 1.07
CA LYS A 10 -1.82 -2.16 1.28
C LYS A 10 -1.63 -3.57 1.85
N VAL A 11 -0.43 -4.11 1.68
CA VAL A 11 0.03 -5.27 2.45
C VAL A 11 0.37 -4.83 3.87
N ALA A 12 -0.12 -5.57 4.87
CA ALA A 12 0.21 -5.37 6.28
C ALA A 12 1.55 -6.05 6.60
N VAL A 13 2.66 -5.35 6.31
CA VAL A 13 4.02 -5.88 6.52
C VAL A 13 4.35 -6.20 7.99
N ASP A 14 3.55 -5.66 8.91
CA ASP A 14 3.62 -5.78 10.36
C ASP A 14 2.76 -6.92 10.95
N GLU A 15 1.96 -7.61 10.12
CA GLU A 15 1.05 -8.67 10.55
C GLU A 15 1.45 -10.05 10.02
N ARG A 16 1.12 -11.09 10.78
CA ARG A 16 1.36 -12.49 10.38
C ARG A 16 0.65 -12.80 9.06
N PHE A 17 1.36 -13.46 8.16
CA PHE A 17 0.90 -13.79 6.79
C PHE A 17 0.62 -12.57 5.89
N THR A 18 1.03 -11.38 6.30
CA THR A 18 1.05 -10.16 5.49
C THR A 18 -0.24 -9.93 4.67
N PRO A 19 -1.43 -9.90 5.31
CA PRO A 19 -2.71 -9.77 4.61
C PRO A 19 -2.83 -8.42 3.89
N ILE A 20 -3.67 -8.38 2.86
CA ILE A 20 -4.03 -7.14 2.17
C ILE A 20 -5.22 -6.50 2.90
N LYS A 21 -5.04 -5.27 3.40
CA LYS A 21 -6.07 -4.51 4.13
C LYS A 21 -6.16 -3.07 3.65
N GLN A 22 -7.30 -2.42 3.90
CA GLN A 22 -7.43 -0.99 3.63
C GLN A 22 -6.58 -0.20 4.63
N ASP A 23 -5.82 0.77 4.12
CA ASP A 23 -5.00 1.67 4.93
C ASP A 23 -5.90 2.53 5.82
N THR A 24 -5.44 2.82 7.03
CA THR A 24 -6.12 3.73 7.96
C THR A 24 -5.24 4.94 8.22
N LYS A 25 -5.86 6.12 8.32
CA LYS A 25 -5.19 7.37 8.68
C LYS A 25 -6.04 8.10 9.71
N LYS A 26 -5.46 8.39 10.88
CA LYS A 26 -6.17 9.01 12.03
C LYS A 26 -7.45 8.24 12.39
N GLY A 27 -7.36 6.91 12.45
CA GLY A 27 -8.48 6.02 12.81
C GLY A 27 -9.57 5.86 11.75
N LYS A 28 -9.46 6.49 10.58
CA LYS A 28 -10.44 6.38 9.49
C LYS A 28 -9.87 5.63 8.29
N LEU A 29 -10.73 4.90 7.58
CA LEU A 29 -10.39 4.26 6.32
C LEU A 29 -9.90 5.30 5.30
N ARG A 30 -8.79 5.01 4.65
CA ARG A 30 -8.14 5.96 3.73
C ARG A 30 -8.58 5.71 2.29
N TYR A 31 -8.83 6.84 1.62
CA TYR A 31 -9.08 6.92 0.19
C TYR A 31 -8.10 7.93 -0.42
N TYR A 32 -7.78 7.73 -1.70
CA TYR A 32 -7.15 8.77 -2.50
C TYR A 32 -8.17 9.86 -2.84
N PRO A 33 -7.74 11.12 -3.03
CA PRO A 33 -8.65 12.21 -3.40
C PRO A 33 -9.28 12.02 -4.80
N TYR A 34 -8.67 11.16 -5.64
CA TYR A 34 -9.14 10.82 -6.98
C TYR A 34 -9.00 9.32 -7.22
N ASN A 35 -9.73 8.82 -8.23
CA ASN A 35 -9.57 7.45 -8.71
C ASN A 35 -8.22 7.26 -9.40
N ILE A 36 -7.57 6.13 -9.13
CA ILE A 36 -6.32 5.76 -9.80
C ILE A 36 -6.65 5.23 -11.20
N ASN A 37 -6.02 5.76 -12.24
CA ASN A 37 -6.32 5.39 -13.63
C ASN A 37 -5.63 4.11 -14.11
N TRP A 38 -4.85 3.45 -13.25
CA TRP A 38 -4.10 2.24 -13.54
C TRP A 38 -4.28 1.20 -12.43
N ASN A 39 -3.95 -0.06 -12.72
CA ASN A 39 -3.75 -1.05 -11.66
C ASN A 39 -2.45 -0.71 -10.92
N TYR A 40 -2.47 -0.77 -9.60
CA TYR A 40 -1.31 -0.40 -8.77
C TYR A 40 -1.14 -1.41 -7.62
N GLY A 41 0.11 -1.79 -7.35
CA GLY A 41 0.46 -2.82 -6.37
C GLY A 41 1.94 -2.79 -6.00
N LEU A 42 2.49 -3.95 -5.64
CA LEU A 42 3.89 -4.14 -5.26
C LEU A 42 4.45 -5.42 -5.92
N HIS A 43 5.77 -5.55 -5.93
CA HIS A 43 6.46 -6.79 -6.28
C HIS A 43 6.71 -7.63 -5.01
N PRO A 44 6.38 -8.93 -5.00
CA PRO A 44 6.63 -9.78 -3.84
C PRO A 44 8.14 -10.04 -3.68
N GLN A 45 8.57 -10.39 -2.46
CA GLN A 45 9.96 -10.71 -2.13
C GLN A 45 10.97 -9.56 -2.42
N SER A 46 10.50 -8.31 -2.43
CA SER A 46 11.37 -7.12 -2.48
C SER A 46 11.30 -6.33 -1.16
N TRP A 47 12.37 -5.59 -0.87
CA TRP A 47 12.45 -4.66 0.24
C TRP A 47 13.23 -3.42 -0.19
N GLU A 48 12.62 -2.24 -0.05
CA GLU A 48 13.32 -0.97 -0.25
C GLU A 48 14.07 -0.64 1.04
N ASP A 49 15.36 -1.00 1.10
CA ASP A 49 16.19 -0.82 2.30
C ASP A 49 16.47 0.67 2.60
N PRO A 50 16.02 1.21 3.75
CA PRO A 50 16.25 2.60 4.11
C PRO A 50 17.73 2.94 4.38
N LEU A 51 18.58 1.94 4.65
CA LEU A 51 20.00 2.16 4.93
C LEU A 51 20.85 2.34 3.66
N PHE A 52 20.33 1.91 2.50
CA PHE A 52 21.07 1.95 1.24
C PHE A 52 21.41 3.37 0.77
N ALA A 53 20.62 4.38 1.14
CA ALA A 53 20.81 5.76 0.70
C ALA A 53 21.91 6.53 1.48
N PHE A 54 22.48 5.95 2.53
CA PHE A 54 23.44 6.62 3.42
C PHE A 54 24.88 6.08 3.27
N ASN A 55 25.17 5.32 2.22
CA ASN A 55 26.52 4.84 1.86
C ASN A 55 27.13 5.63 0.71
#